data_AF-A0A6L8QB57-F1
#
_entry.id   AF-A0A6L8QB57-F1
#
_cell.length_a   1.000
_cell.length_b   1.000
_cell.length_c   1.000
_cell.angle_alpha   90.00
_cell.angle_beta   90.00
_cell.angle_gamma   90.00
#
_symmetry.space_group_name_H-M   'P 1'
#
loop_
_entity.id
_entity.type
_entity.pdbx_description
1 polymer ?
#
loop_
_entity_poly.entity_id
_entity_poly.type
_entity_poly.pdbx_seq_one_letter_code
_entity_poly.pdbx_strand_id
1 'polypeptide(L)'
;MLIFAKDIGKRDHKHALEEKLPELKQYMEYQRKLFPYTVVRAGLDLAYKELDDIMDFIENGYRPSEDSSRREYPTDVFHWYKTRFPWSSAFMKMEEMHFALVVLIKAMDSFRTFEKPNAYHWAVLYDSSHNIIQVYNDLVRNNPGNSRDIHLSNSVEVNFDDFINNYWIDLDFMIFSQADYPHARHQERKSNVEEEIKDIMSEGVEPITALEKLDPPYQLDPNTIKLLKRDPVETQFLELKSAPDTGKEFINIYEEYIDDPQHGRMSVIDAEYIKNSEYMKAETPTS
;
A
#
# COMPACT_ATOMS: atom_id res chain seq x y z
N MET A 1 5.93 -4.61 13.92
CA MET A 1 6.22 -4.34 12.51
C MET A 1 5.10 -4.92 11.65
N LEU A 2 4.62 -4.19 10.65
CA LEU A 2 3.55 -4.68 9.76
C LEU A 2 4.11 -5.73 8.79
N ILE A 3 3.33 -6.77 8.49
CA ILE A 3 3.67 -7.78 7.47
C ILE A 3 3.23 -7.29 6.09
N PHE A 4 4.19 -7.21 5.15
CA PHE A 4 4.01 -6.87 3.74
C PHE A 4 4.30 -8.09 2.84
N ALA A 5 4.14 -7.95 1.52
CA ALA A 5 4.53 -9.01 0.57
C ALA A 5 6.05 -9.22 0.51
N LYS A 6 6.82 -8.17 0.79
CA LYS A 6 8.28 -8.19 0.92
C LYS A 6 8.69 -7.52 2.22
N ASP A 7 9.86 -7.89 2.71
CA ASP A 7 10.44 -7.25 3.88
C ASP A 7 10.82 -5.79 3.55
N ILE A 8 10.02 -4.83 4.04
CA ILE A 8 10.26 -3.39 3.86
C ILE A 8 11.50 -2.88 4.61
N GLY A 9 12.05 -3.67 5.54
CA GLY A 9 13.29 -3.39 6.27
C GLY A 9 14.55 -3.84 5.52
N LYS A 10 14.43 -4.79 4.58
CA LYS A 10 15.55 -5.30 3.80
C LYS A 10 15.64 -4.63 2.43
N ARG A 11 16.76 -3.97 2.17
CA ARG A 11 16.94 -3.09 1.01
C ARG A 11 18.07 -3.48 0.07
N ASP A 12 19.02 -4.26 0.56
CA ASP A 12 20.28 -4.55 -0.10
C ASP A 12 20.25 -5.87 -0.89
N HIS A 13 19.05 -6.31 -1.31
CA HIS A 13 18.90 -7.50 -2.15
C HIS A 13 19.74 -7.36 -3.42
N LYS A 14 20.50 -8.42 -3.71
CA LYS A 14 21.30 -8.56 -4.92
C LYS A 14 20.72 -9.70 -5.72
N HIS A 15 20.19 -9.36 -6.89
CA HIS A 15 19.55 -10.33 -7.75
C HIS A 15 20.60 -11.15 -8.52
N ALA A 16 20.40 -12.47 -8.62
CA ALA A 16 21.39 -13.39 -9.18
C ALA A 16 21.74 -13.13 -10.67
N LEU A 17 20.82 -12.50 -11.42
CA LEU A 17 20.95 -12.22 -12.86
C LEU A 17 21.38 -10.79 -13.21
N GLU A 18 21.75 -9.93 -12.25
CA GLU A 18 22.14 -8.53 -12.55
C GLU A 18 23.33 -8.43 -13.52
N GLU A 19 24.25 -9.39 -13.51
CA GLU A 19 25.39 -9.40 -14.45
C GLU A 19 25.00 -9.80 -15.87
N LYS A 20 23.88 -10.52 -16.02
CA LYS A 20 23.42 -11.06 -17.31
C LYS A 20 22.35 -10.18 -17.96
N LEU A 21 21.60 -9.44 -17.15
CA LEU A 21 20.46 -8.62 -17.57
C LEU A 21 20.71 -7.15 -17.19
N PRO A 22 21.30 -6.34 -18.09
CA PRO A 22 21.67 -4.94 -17.80
C PRO A 22 20.50 -4.08 -17.33
N GLU A 23 19.31 -4.28 -17.90
CA GLU A 23 18.12 -3.52 -17.52
C GLU A 23 17.62 -3.91 -16.11
N LEU A 24 17.69 -5.20 -15.78
CA LEU A 24 17.37 -5.67 -14.42
C LEU A 24 18.36 -5.08 -13.41
N LYS A 25 19.64 -4.99 -13.77
CA LYS A 25 20.64 -4.34 -12.92
C LYS A 25 20.28 -2.87 -12.64
N GLN A 26 19.89 -2.11 -13.66
CA GLN A 26 19.43 -0.73 -13.47
C GLN A 26 18.22 -0.64 -12.54
N TYR A 27 17.25 -1.53 -12.73
CA TYR A 27 16.08 -1.63 -11.87
C TYR A 27 16.47 -1.95 -10.41
N MET A 28 17.35 -2.93 -10.19
CA MET A 28 17.82 -3.27 -8.85
C MET A 28 18.67 -2.16 -8.20
N GLU A 29 19.45 -1.43 -8.99
CA GLU A 29 20.14 -0.21 -8.54
C GLU A 29 19.16 0.88 -8.10
N TYR A 30 18.03 1.03 -8.80
CA TYR A 30 16.94 1.90 -8.39
C TYR A 30 16.28 1.40 -7.08
N GLN A 31 15.90 0.12 -7.01
CA GLN A 31 15.28 -0.47 -5.79
C GLN A 31 16.15 -0.25 -4.54
N ARG A 32 17.47 -0.43 -4.65
CA ARG A 32 18.41 -0.20 -3.54
C ARG A 32 18.48 1.26 -3.07
N LYS A 33 18.09 2.22 -3.91
CA LYS A 33 17.99 3.65 -3.53
C LYS A 33 16.71 3.97 -2.76
N LEU A 34 15.67 3.14 -2.82
CA LEU A 34 14.39 3.35 -2.13
C LEU A 34 14.48 2.95 -0.66
N PHE A 35 13.74 3.65 0.21
CA PHE A 35 13.72 3.43 1.66
C PHE A 35 12.29 3.02 2.08
N PRO A 36 11.86 1.75 1.86
CA PRO A 36 10.45 1.35 1.92
C PRO A 36 9.81 1.53 3.29
N TYR A 37 10.54 1.16 4.35
CA TYR A 37 10.09 1.42 5.72
C TYR A 37 9.80 2.90 5.96
N THR A 38 10.66 3.79 5.46
CA THR A 38 10.49 5.24 5.61
C THR A 38 9.30 5.75 4.80
N VAL A 39 9.06 5.23 3.59
CA VAL A 39 7.84 5.55 2.80
C VAL A 39 6.58 5.29 3.63
N VAL A 40 6.46 4.09 4.20
CA VAL A 40 5.29 3.72 5.00
C VAL A 40 5.22 4.57 6.28
N ARG A 41 6.32 4.68 7.02
CA ARG A 41 6.35 5.38 8.32
C ARG A 41 6.05 6.87 8.17
N ALA A 42 6.69 7.54 7.20
CA ALA A 42 6.49 8.97 6.94
C ALA A 42 5.10 9.24 6.33
N GLY A 43 4.58 8.31 5.52
CA GLY A 43 3.21 8.36 5.01
C GLY A 43 2.19 8.35 6.13
N LEU A 44 2.31 7.40 7.05
CA LEU A 44 1.43 7.33 8.22
C LEU A 44 1.56 8.57 9.12
N ASP A 45 2.78 9.07 9.36
CA ASP A 45 2.98 10.30 10.14
C ASP A 45 2.33 11.52 9.51
N LEU A 46 2.48 11.69 8.19
CA LEU A 46 1.89 12.80 7.47
C LEU A 46 0.36 12.71 7.54
N ALA A 47 -0.20 11.54 7.21
CA ALA A 47 -1.64 11.30 7.25
C ALA A 47 -2.21 11.54 8.66
N TYR A 48 -1.55 11.04 9.70
CA TYR A 48 -1.94 11.25 11.10
C TYR A 48 -1.94 12.73 11.45
N LYS A 49 -0.82 13.44 11.26
CA LYS A 49 -0.71 14.85 11.62
C LYS A 49 -1.72 15.72 10.88
N GLU A 50 -1.95 15.45 9.59
CA GLU A 50 -2.91 16.22 8.80
C GLU A 50 -4.34 15.96 9.24
N LEU A 51 -4.71 14.71 9.54
CA LEU A 51 -6.05 14.37 9.97
C LEU A 51 -6.33 14.85 11.39
N ASP A 52 -5.39 14.66 12.31
CA ASP A 52 -5.46 15.11 13.71
C ASP A 52 -5.67 16.63 13.78
N ASP A 53 -4.88 17.42 13.04
CA ASP A 53 -5.04 18.88 12.96
C ASP A 53 -6.40 19.31 12.35
N ILE A 54 -6.94 18.54 11.41
CA ILE A 54 -8.28 18.81 10.84
C ILE A 54 -9.39 18.44 11.83
N MET A 55 -9.23 17.36 12.59
CA MET A 55 -10.18 16.97 13.64
C MET A 55 -10.18 18.00 14.77
N ASP A 56 -9.01 18.43 15.24
CA ASP A 56 -8.86 19.52 16.22
C ASP A 56 -9.55 20.81 15.75
N PHE A 57 -9.40 21.15 14.46
CA PHE A 57 -10.06 22.31 13.86
C PHE A 57 -11.59 22.20 13.90
N ILE A 58 -12.15 21.01 13.62
CA ILE A 58 -13.59 20.75 13.72
C ILE A 58 -14.06 20.87 15.18
N GLU A 59 -13.34 20.23 16.11
CA GLU A 59 -13.67 20.24 17.54
C GLU A 59 -13.60 21.66 18.13
N ASN A 60 -12.67 22.50 17.64
CA ASN A 60 -12.53 23.90 18.03
C ASN A 60 -13.51 24.84 17.28
N GLY A 61 -14.57 24.30 16.67
CA GLY A 61 -15.60 25.09 16.01
C GLY A 61 -15.12 25.80 14.75
N TYR A 62 -14.31 25.12 13.94
CA TYR A 62 -13.73 25.63 12.69
C TYR A 62 -12.81 26.84 12.91
N ARG A 63 -11.99 26.77 13.97
CA ARG A 63 -10.97 27.76 14.28
C ARG A 63 -9.60 27.09 14.41
N PRO A 64 -8.55 27.61 13.75
CA PRO A 64 -7.20 27.09 13.92
C PRO A 64 -6.80 27.03 15.39
N SER A 65 -6.11 25.95 15.79
CA SER A 65 -5.43 25.92 17.08
C SER A 65 -4.29 26.94 17.10
N GLU A 66 -4.00 27.54 18.27
CA GLU A 66 -2.89 28.50 18.41
C GLU A 66 -1.53 27.88 18.05
N ASP A 67 -1.40 26.56 18.25
CA ASP A 67 -0.17 25.81 17.98
C ASP A 67 -0.12 25.19 16.56
N SER A 68 -1.14 25.41 15.71
CA SER A 68 -1.16 24.82 14.38
C SER A 68 -0.14 25.47 13.45
N SER A 69 0.61 24.63 12.75
CA SER A 69 1.52 25.05 11.67
C SER A 69 0.83 25.14 10.30
N ARG A 70 -0.45 24.72 10.20
CA ARG A 70 -1.21 24.75 8.96
C ARG A 70 -1.52 26.20 8.58
N ARG A 71 -1.17 26.58 7.35
CA ARG A 71 -1.41 27.93 6.83
C ARG A 71 -2.87 28.17 6.44
N GLU A 72 -3.50 27.16 5.87
CA GLU A 72 -4.85 27.24 5.31
C GLU A 72 -5.64 25.98 5.65
N TYR A 73 -6.85 26.17 6.17
CA TYR A 73 -7.79 25.09 6.46
C TYR A 73 -8.81 24.96 5.32
N PRO A 74 -9.25 23.73 4.99
CA PRO A 74 -10.22 23.50 3.93
C PRO A 74 -11.57 24.10 4.31
N THR A 75 -12.21 24.79 3.36
CA THR A 75 -13.58 25.29 3.53
C THR A 75 -14.62 24.17 3.53
N ASP A 76 -14.33 23.08 2.82
CA ASP A 76 -15.12 21.86 2.81
C ASP A 76 -14.25 20.70 3.30
N VAL A 77 -14.36 20.40 4.59
CA VAL A 77 -13.59 19.36 5.28
C VAL A 77 -13.95 17.96 4.73
N PHE A 78 -15.21 17.73 4.35
CA PHE A 78 -15.64 16.44 3.82
C PHE A 78 -15.07 16.19 2.42
N HIS A 79 -15.11 17.21 1.55
CA HIS A 79 -14.48 17.13 0.23
C HIS A 79 -12.96 16.99 0.34
N TRP A 80 -12.32 17.71 1.26
CA TRP A 80 -10.90 17.56 1.54
C TRP A 80 -10.56 16.12 1.92
N TYR A 81 -11.29 15.52 2.86
CA TYR A 81 -11.03 14.15 3.31
C TYR A 81 -11.17 13.13 2.18
N LYS A 82 -12.20 13.27 1.33
CA LYS A 82 -12.39 12.42 0.15
C LYS A 82 -11.30 12.55 -0.90
N THR A 83 -10.77 13.75 -1.08
CA THR A 83 -9.71 14.01 -2.06
C THR A 83 -8.34 13.59 -1.52
N ARG A 84 -8.12 13.75 -0.21
CA ARG A 84 -6.87 13.41 0.44
C ARG A 84 -6.72 11.90 0.68
N PHE A 85 -7.81 11.20 0.94
CA PHE A 85 -7.83 9.76 1.22
C PHE A 85 -8.89 9.05 0.36
N PRO A 86 -8.74 9.04 -0.98
CA PRO A 86 -9.79 8.57 -1.89
C PRO A 86 -10.22 7.12 -1.64
N TRP A 87 -9.30 6.24 -1.24
CA TRP A 87 -9.63 4.85 -0.95
C TRP A 87 -10.23 4.68 0.43
N SER A 88 -9.55 5.20 1.46
CA SER A 88 -9.94 5.01 2.86
C SER A 88 -11.24 5.73 3.20
N SER A 89 -11.44 6.96 2.69
CA SER A 89 -12.65 7.75 2.93
C SER A 89 -13.91 7.14 2.31
N ALA A 90 -13.75 6.18 1.40
CA ALA A 90 -14.88 5.53 0.76
C ALA A 90 -15.66 4.66 1.75
N PHE A 91 -15.04 4.20 2.83
CA PHE A 91 -15.68 3.33 3.83
C PHE A 91 -15.38 3.73 5.29
N MET A 92 -14.34 4.52 5.56
CA MET A 92 -14.06 5.05 6.91
C MET A 92 -14.45 6.52 7.05
N LYS A 93 -15.02 6.86 8.20
CA LYS A 93 -15.11 8.24 8.71
C LYS A 93 -13.76 8.70 9.25
N MET A 94 -13.62 10.00 9.50
CA MET A 94 -12.36 10.58 10.00
C MET A 94 -11.91 9.97 11.33
N GLU A 95 -12.84 9.72 12.24
CA GLU A 95 -12.55 9.13 13.56
C GLU A 95 -12.03 7.68 13.43
N GLU A 96 -12.61 6.92 12.50
CA GLU A 96 -12.22 5.54 12.20
C GLU A 96 -10.83 5.52 11.52
N MET A 97 -10.61 6.41 10.56
CA MET A 97 -9.32 6.61 9.90
C MET A 97 -8.23 7.03 10.90
N HIS A 98 -8.53 7.97 11.79
CA HIS A 98 -7.62 8.42 12.84
C HIS A 98 -7.24 7.26 13.77
N PHE A 99 -8.23 6.45 14.20
CA PHE A 99 -7.95 5.25 15.00
C PHE A 99 -7.05 4.25 14.25
N ALA A 100 -7.34 3.97 12.98
CA ALA A 100 -6.53 3.07 12.16
C ALA A 100 -5.08 3.58 12.01
N LEU A 101 -4.89 4.88 11.80
CA LEU A 101 -3.56 5.51 11.74
C LEU A 101 -2.79 5.33 13.05
N VAL A 102 -3.43 5.57 14.20
CA VAL A 102 -2.82 5.37 15.52
C VAL A 102 -2.37 3.91 15.69
N VAL A 103 -3.20 2.95 15.32
CA VAL A 103 -2.89 1.52 15.41
C VAL A 103 -1.70 1.15 14.49
N LEU A 104 -1.71 1.62 13.25
CA LEU A 104 -0.64 1.36 12.28
C LEU A 104 0.70 1.99 12.69
N ILE A 105 0.69 3.22 13.21
CA ILE A 105 1.91 3.88 13.72
C ILE A 105 2.49 3.08 14.88
N LYS A 106 1.66 2.70 15.86
CA LYS A 106 2.10 1.87 17.00
C LYS A 106 2.70 0.54 16.53
N ALA A 107 2.11 -0.08 15.52
CA ALA A 107 2.62 -1.32 14.95
C ALA A 107 3.97 -1.16 14.24
N MET A 108 4.20 -0.02 13.58
CA MET A 108 5.47 0.33 12.94
C MET A 108 6.58 0.63 13.94
N ASP A 109 6.22 1.09 15.15
CA ASP A 109 7.16 1.32 16.26
C ASP A 109 7.40 0.06 17.13
N SER A 110 6.63 -1.02 16.91
CA SER A 110 6.85 -2.33 17.57
C SER A 110 7.94 -3.14 16.85
N PHE A 111 9.01 -3.47 17.58
CA PHE A 111 10.11 -4.33 17.10
C PHE A 111 10.05 -5.77 17.64
N ARG A 112 8.95 -6.18 18.29
CA ARG A 112 8.83 -7.48 18.96
C ARG A 112 7.69 -8.36 18.45
N THR A 113 6.76 -7.75 17.72
CA THR A 113 5.58 -8.42 17.18
C THR A 113 5.46 -8.08 15.71
N PHE A 114 5.03 -9.06 14.93
CA PHE A 114 4.58 -8.82 13.57
C PHE A 114 3.06 -8.70 13.56
N GLU A 115 2.56 -7.68 12.91
CA GLU A 115 1.15 -7.33 12.89
C GLU A 115 0.61 -7.58 11.49
N LYS A 116 -0.47 -8.36 11.37
CA LYS A 116 -1.11 -8.64 10.08
C LYS A 116 -2.16 -7.57 9.76
N PRO A 117 -1.95 -6.75 8.71
CA PRO A 117 -2.96 -5.84 8.21
C PRO A 117 -4.13 -6.62 7.58
N ASN A 118 -5.26 -5.93 7.38
CA ASN A 118 -6.40 -6.41 6.60
C ASN A 118 -6.78 -5.34 5.56
N ALA A 119 -7.84 -5.55 4.80
CA ALA A 119 -8.26 -4.64 3.73
C ALA A 119 -8.44 -3.17 4.15
N TYR A 120 -8.97 -2.91 5.35
CA TYR A 120 -9.10 -1.55 5.89
C TYR A 120 -7.72 -0.90 6.03
N HIS A 121 -6.78 -1.61 6.67
CA HIS A 121 -5.41 -1.15 6.85
C HIS A 121 -4.68 -0.95 5.52
N TRP A 122 -4.87 -1.84 4.55
CA TRP A 122 -4.22 -1.76 3.25
C TRP A 122 -4.61 -0.51 2.47
N ALA A 123 -5.87 -0.09 2.55
CA ALA A 123 -6.32 1.15 1.94
C ALA A 123 -5.75 2.39 2.65
N VAL A 124 -5.69 2.39 3.99
CA VAL A 124 -5.04 3.48 4.76
C VAL A 124 -3.57 3.62 4.40
N LEU A 125 -2.85 2.50 4.37
CA LEU A 125 -1.45 2.48 3.96
C LEU A 125 -1.28 2.95 2.51
N TYR A 126 -2.24 2.65 1.63
CA TYR A 126 -2.19 3.00 0.22
C TYR A 126 -2.27 4.52 0.04
N ASP A 127 -3.32 5.15 0.58
CA ASP A 127 -3.48 6.60 0.53
C ASP A 127 -2.32 7.32 1.23
N SER A 128 -1.88 6.81 2.38
CA SER A 128 -0.78 7.39 3.15
C SER A 128 0.55 7.37 2.38
N SER A 129 0.85 6.23 1.74
CA SER A 129 2.07 6.07 0.92
C SER A 129 2.02 6.93 -0.34
N HIS A 130 0.86 6.97 -1.02
CA HIS A 130 0.64 7.82 -2.18
C HIS A 130 0.91 9.28 -1.88
N ASN A 131 0.28 9.80 -0.82
CA ASN A 131 0.37 11.20 -0.42
C ASN A 131 1.80 11.63 -0.10
N ILE A 132 2.56 10.84 0.66
CA ILE A 132 3.94 11.20 1.01
C ILE A 132 4.89 11.07 -0.19
N ILE A 133 4.67 10.10 -1.07
CA ILE A 133 5.44 9.95 -2.30
C ILE A 133 5.24 11.16 -3.21
N GLN A 134 4.02 11.66 -3.36
CA GLN A 134 3.75 12.88 -4.12
C GLN A 134 4.52 14.08 -3.56
N VAL A 135 4.40 14.32 -2.25
CA VAL A 135 5.13 15.41 -1.57
C VAL A 135 6.64 15.26 -1.77
N TYR A 136 7.18 14.07 -1.58
CA TYR A 136 8.61 13.81 -1.72
C TYR A 136 9.10 14.00 -3.17
N ASN A 137 8.38 13.47 -4.16
CA ASN A 137 8.76 13.60 -5.56
C ASN A 137 8.73 15.07 -6.01
N ASP A 138 7.76 15.85 -5.55
CA ASP A 138 7.71 17.28 -5.82
C ASP A 138 8.90 18.02 -5.19
N LEU A 139 9.34 17.61 -3.98
CA LEU A 139 10.58 18.13 -3.40
C LEU A 139 11.81 17.72 -4.20
N VAL A 140 11.91 16.47 -4.66
CA VAL A 140 13.03 16.00 -5.49
C VAL A 140 13.14 16.82 -6.78
N ARG A 141 12.02 17.16 -7.43
CA ARG A 141 12.00 17.94 -8.67
C ARG A 141 12.28 19.42 -8.45
N ASN A 142 11.65 20.02 -7.44
CA ASN A 142 11.58 21.47 -7.32
C ASN A 142 12.47 22.04 -6.21
N ASN A 143 12.80 21.25 -5.19
CA ASN A 143 13.66 21.67 -4.08
C ASN A 143 14.49 20.50 -3.50
N PRO A 144 15.49 20.01 -4.25
CA PRO A 144 16.25 18.80 -3.88
C PRO A 144 17.02 18.91 -2.55
N GLY A 145 17.25 20.14 -2.04
CA GLY A 145 17.84 20.36 -0.73
C GLY A 145 16.93 19.86 0.40
N ASN A 146 15.64 20.16 0.30
CA ASN A 146 14.62 19.83 1.30
C ASN A 146 14.09 18.40 1.17
N SER A 147 14.28 17.73 0.02
CA SER A 147 13.91 16.31 -0.10
C SER A 147 14.71 15.42 0.86
N ARG A 148 15.86 15.92 1.36
CA ARG A 148 16.62 15.26 2.42
C ARG A 148 15.87 15.25 3.74
N ASP A 149 14.89 16.10 4.00
CA ASP A 149 14.23 16.11 5.31
C ASP A 149 13.25 14.93 5.49
N ILE A 150 12.72 14.37 4.40
CA ILE A 150 11.76 13.24 4.41
C ILE A 150 12.45 11.90 4.12
N HIS A 151 13.59 11.89 3.42
CA HIS A 151 14.43 10.70 3.19
C HIS A 151 13.69 9.45 2.68
N LEU A 152 12.77 9.57 1.70
CA LEU A 152 12.11 8.37 1.12
C LEU A 152 13.03 7.56 0.19
N SER A 153 14.07 8.20 -0.33
CA SER A 153 15.07 7.57 -1.19
C SER A 153 16.39 8.35 -1.14
N ASN A 154 17.42 7.80 -1.77
CA ASN A 154 18.68 8.48 -2.03
C ASN A 154 18.60 9.41 -3.26
N SER A 155 17.81 10.49 -3.13
CA SER A 155 17.65 11.56 -4.13
C SER A 155 17.15 11.10 -5.50
N VAL A 156 16.28 10.10 -5.54
CA VAL A 156 15.55 9.68 -6.75
C VAL A 156 14.05 9.72 -6.48
N GLU A 157 13.24 10.00 -7.50
CA GLU A 157 11.79 9.90 -7.33
C GLU A 157 11.38 8.46 -6.98
N VAL A 158 10.35 8.32 -6.15
CA VAL A 158 9.73 7.03 -5.85
C VAL A 158 8.58 6.83 -6.82
N ASN A 159 8.67 5.81 -7.68
CA ASN A 159 7.53 5.37 -8.50
C ASN A 159 6.52 4.66 -7.57
N PHE A 160 5.33 5.23 -7.46
CA PHE A 160 4.27 4.72 -6.61
C PHE A 160 3.69 3.38 -7.09
N ASP A 161 3.47 3.22 -8.40
CA ASP A 161 2.93 1.97 -8.96
C ASP A 161 3.88 0.80 -8.69
N ASP A 162 5.16 1.01 -9.00
CA ASP A 162 6.21 0.03 -8.71
C ASP A 162 6.32 -0.27 -7.21
N PHE A 163 6.17 0.74 -6.34
CA PHE A 163 6.18 0.53 -4.90
C PHE A 163 5.03 -0.38 -4.45
N ILE A 164 3.80 -0.15 -4.93
CA ILE A 164 2.64 -0.99 -4.62
C ILE A 164 2.82 -2.41 -5.19
N ASN A 165 3.32 -2.56 -6.42
CA ASN A 165 3.60 -3.86 -7.01
C ASN A 165 4.68 -4.65 -6.23
N ASN A 166 5.62 -3.98 -5.57
CA ASN A 166 6.64 -4.67 -4.79
C ASN A 166 6.16 -5.09 -3.39
N TYR A 167 5.35 -4.26 -2.70
CA TYR A 167 5.14 -4.42 -1.26
C TYR A 167 3.72 -4.80 -0.84
N TRP A 168 2.68 -4.51 -1.63
CA TRP A 168 1.31 -4.94 -1.29
C TRP A 168 1.10 -6.42 -1.55
N ILE A 169 0.32 -7.08 -0.69
CA ILE A 169 -0.03 -8.50 -0.85
C ILE A 169 -1.07 -8.66 -1.97
N ASP A 170 -2.10 -7.83 -1.94
CA ASP A 170 -3.18 -7.74 -2.92
C ASP A 170 -3.78 -6.33 -2.88
N LEU A 171 -4.74 -6.08 -3.78
CA LEU A 171 -5.55 -4.85 -3.81
C LEU A 171 -7.05 -5.21 -3.78
N ASP A 172 -7.44 -6.24 -3.02
CA ASP A 172 -8.81 -6.76 -3.03
C ASP A 172 -9.83 -5.70 -2.53
N PHE A 173 -9.38 -4.72 -1.72
CA PHE A 173 -10.21 -3.57 -1.33
C PHE A 173 -10.62 -2.67 -2.51
N MET A 174 -9.99 -2.83 -3.69
CA MET A 174 -10.31 -2.11 -4.91
C MET A 174 -11.25 -2.89 -5.85
N ILE A 175 -11.72 -4.08 -5.47
CA ILE A 175 -12.70 -4.85 -6.28
C ILE A 175 -13.92 -3.96 -6.58
N PHE A 176 -14.42 -4.05 -7.83
CA PHE A 176 -15.45 -3.21 -8.43
C PHE A 176 -15.08 -1.72 -8.64
N SER A 177 -13.85 -1.33 -8.34
CA SER A 177 -13.36 0.03 -8.54
C SER A 177 -12.27 0.05 -9.61
N GLN A 178 -12.09 1.21 -10.24
CA GLN A 178 -10.98 1.46 -11.15
C GLN A 178 -9.90 2.22 -10.40
N ALA A 179 -8.67 1.71 -10.44
CA ALA A 179 -7.54 2.41 -9.87
C ALA A 179 -7.01 3.49 -10.83
N ASP A 180 -6.48 4.58 -10.27
CA ASP A 180 -5.83 5.65 -11.03
C ASP A 180 -4.44 5.25 -11.56
N TYR A 181 -3.95 4.09 -11.13
CA TYR A 181 -2.65 3.53 -11.45
C TYR A 181 -2.81 2.08 -11.96
N PRO A 182 -1.92 1.60 -12.86
CA PRO A 182 -2.06 0.27 -13.45
C PRO A 182 -2.02 -0.87 -12.43
N HIS A 183 -1.11 -0.85 -11.45
CA HIS A 183 -0.84 -1.92 -10.48
C HIS A 183 -0.77 -3.29 -11.15
N ALA A 184 -0.01 -3.39 -12.25
CA ALA A 184 -0.12 -4.48 -13.21
C ALA A 184 0.03 -5.88 -12.59
N ARG A 185 0.82 -6.00 -11.51
CA ARG A 185 0.93 -7.24 -10.73
C ARG A 185 -0.40 -7.71 -10.14
N HIS A 186 -1.19 -6.76 -9.64
CA HIS A 186 -2.40 -7.01 -8.86
C HIS A 186 -3.65 -7.13 -9.73
N GLN A 187 -3.61 -6.62 -10.97
CA GLN A 187 -4.76 -6.63 -11.88
C GLN A 187 -5.21 -8.03 -12.28
N GLU A 188 -4.29 -9.00 -12.41
CA GLU A 188 -4.64 -10.37 -12.75
C GLU A 188 -5.59 -10.97 -11.69
N ARG A 189 -5.21 -10.88 -10.40
CA ARG A 189 -6.06 -11.36 -9.30
C ARG A 189 -7.40 -10.63 -9.29
N LYS A 190 -7.38 -9.29 -9.36
CA LYS A 190 -8.61 -8.48 -9.34
C LYS A 190 -9.55 -8.87 -10.49
N SER A 191 -9.02 -9.03 -11.70
CA SER A 191 -9.81 -9.40 -12.88
C SER A 191 -10.43 -10.79 -12.74
N ASN A 192 -9.64 -11.77 -12.28
CA ASN A 192 -10.12 -13.14 -12.09
C ASN A 192 -11.21 -13.21 -11.00
N VAL A 193 -11.05 -12.45 -9.91
CA VAL A 193 -12.08 -12.35 -8.85
C VAL A 193 -13.34 -11.70 -9.41
N GLU A 194 -13.22 -10.60 -10.15
CA GLU A 194 -14.38 -9.92 -10.77
C GLU A 194 -15.07 -10.76 -11.84
N GLU A 195 -14.34 -11.64 -12.54
CA GLU A 195 -14.90 -12.61 -13.49
C GLU A 195 -15.67 -13.72 -12.77
N GLU A 196 -15.09 -14.32 -11.72
CA GLU A 196 -15.77 -15.33 -10.90
C GLU A 196 -17.07 -14.77 -10.29
N ILE A 197 -17.04 -13.52 -9.81
CA ILE A 197 -18.25 -12.84 -9.31
C ILE A 197 -19.31 -12.73 -10.41
N LYS A 198 -18.92 -12.36 -11.64
CA LYS A 198 -19.86 -12.25 -12.77
C LYS A 198 -20.47 -13.61 -13.13
N ASP A 199 -19.68 -14.67 -13.08
CA ASP A 199 -20.14 -16.03 -13.35
C ASP A 199 -21.17 -16.47 -12.31
N ILE A 200 -20.89 -16.25 -11.02
CA ILE A 200 -21.86 -16.51 -9.93
C ILE A 200 -23.14 -15.67 -10.10
N MET A 201 -23.01 -14.40 -10.47
CA MET A 201 -24.15 -13.52 -10.72
C MET A 201 -24.99 -13.97 -11.92
N SER A 202 -24.39 -14.63 -12.91
CA SER A 202 -25.11 -15.17 -14.07
C SER A 202 -26.13 -16.25 -13.70
N GLU A 203 -25.95 -16.88 -12.54
CA GLU A 203 -26.89 -17.85 -11.94
C GLU A 203 -28.05 -17.19 -11.18
N GLY A 204 -28.15 -15.85 -11.20
CA GLY A 204 -29.19 -15.09 -10.51
C GLY A 204 -28.88 -14.76 -9.05
N VAL A 205 -27.61 -14.84 -8.65
CA VAL A 205 -27.15 -14.46 -7.31
C VAL A 205 -26.88 -12.96 -7.24
N GLU A 206 -27.37 -12.29 -6.19
CA GLU A 206 -27.11 -10.87 -5.97
C GLU A 206 -25.60 -10.58 -5.75
N PRO A 207 -25.06 -9.42 -6.21
CA PRO A 207 -23.62 -9.12 -6.16
C PRO A 207 -22.97 -9.29 -4.78
N ILE A 208 -23.69 -8.86 -3.74
CA ILE A 208 -23.24 -8.94 -2.35
C ILE A 208 -23.11 -10.40 -1.86
N THR A 209 -24.02 -11.26 -2.29
CA THR A 209 -24.00 -12.69 -1.98
C THR A 209 -22.96 -13.43 -2.83
N ALA A 210 -22.68 -12.95 -4.04
CA ALA A 210 -21.62 -13.51 -4.88
C ALA A 210 -20.24 -13.38 -4.22
N LEU A 211 -19.95 -12.25 -3.54
CA LEU A 211 -18.71 -12.07 -2.77
C LEU A 211 -18.50 -13.15 -1.69
N GLU A 212 -19.58 -13.62 -1.06
CA GLU A 212 -19.53 -14.63 0.01
C GLU A 212 -19.38 -16.06 -0.52
N LYS A 213 -19.67 -16.27 -1.81
CA LYS A 213 -19.62 -17.58 -2.47
C LYS A 213 -18.30 -17.86 -3.18
N LEU A 214 -17.36 -16.92 -3.16
CA LEU A 214 -16.05 -17.10 -3.77
C LEU A 214 -15.28 -18.23 -3.07
N ASP A 215 -14.93 -19.25 -3.85
CA ASP A 215 -14.14 -20.39 -3.39
C ASP A 215 -12.63 -20.16 -3.63
N PRO A 216 -11.74 -20.92 -2.95
CA PRO A 216 -10.31 -20.86 -3.21
C PRO A 216 -9.99 -21.12 -4.69
N PRO A 217 -9.07 -20.33 -5.31
CA PRO A 217 -8.16 -19.37 -4.70
C PRO A 217 -8.69 -17.90 -4.62
N TYR A 218 -9.94 -17.67 -4.99
CA TYR A 218 -10.56 -16.33 -5.05
C TYR A 218 -11.27 -15.92 -3.77
N GLN A 219 -11.33 -16.81 -2.79
CA GLN A 219 -11.92 -16.54 -1.48
C GLN A 219 -11.34 -15.25 -0.87
N LEU A 220 -12.23 -14.31 -0.54
CA LEU A 220 -11.89 -13.05 0.11
C LEU A 220 -11.93 -13.20 1.63
N ASP A 221 -11.09 -12.43 2.33
CA ASP A 221 -11.15 -12.42 3.79
C ASP A 221 -12.42 -11.71 4.29
N PRO A 222 -12.92 -12.05 5.50
CA PRO A 222 -14.15 -11.48 6.02
C PRO A 222 -14.14 -9.94 6.12
N ASN A 223 -12.99 -9.31 6.36
CA ASN A 223 -12.91 -7.85 6.43
C ASN A 223 -13.02 -7.22 5.05
N THR A 224 -12.42 -7.82 4.01
CA THR A 224 -12.60 -7.40 2.62
C THR A 224 -14.08 -7.47 2.24
N ILE A 225 -14.76 -8.58 2.55
CA ILE A 225 -16.19 -8.73 2.24
C ILE A 225 -17.01 -7.60 2.90
N LYS A 226 -16.82 -7.37 4.20
CA LYS A 226 -17.52 -6.28 4.92
C LYS A 226 -17.23 -4.90 4.32
N LEU A 227 -15.96 -4.64 3.97
CA LEU A 227 -15.53 -3.39 3.35
C LEU A 227 -16.24 -3.18 2.01
N LEU A 228 -16.26 -4.19 1.14
CA LEU A 228 -16.89 -4.12 -0.19
C LEU A 228 -18.41 -3.97 -0.11
N LYS A 229 -19.04 -4.54 0.94
CA LYS A 229 -20.48 -4.35 1.23
C LYS A 229 -20.83 -2.97 1.75
N ARG A 230 -19.84 -2.15 2.13
CA ARG A 230 -20.02 -0.85 2.81
C ARG A 230 -20.74 -1.00 4.15
N ASP A 231 -20.49 -2.12 4.84
CA ASP A 231 -20.98 -2.30 6.20
C ASP A 231 -20.35 -1.23 7.12
N PRO A 232 -21.05 -0.78 8.18
CA PRO A 232 -20.45 0.12 9.16
C PRO A 232 -19.16 -0.45 9.75
N VAL A 233 -18.13 0.37 9.86
CA VAL A 233 -16.82 -0.06 10.37
C VAL A 233 -16.91 -0.21 11.88
N GLU A 234 -16.73 -1.44 12.36
CA GLU A 234 -16.59 -1.73 13.79
C GLU A 234 -15.11 -1.59 14.19
N THR A 235 -14.83 -0.93 15.32
CA THR A 235 -13.46 -0.68 15.80
C THR A 235 -12.60 -1.95 15.89
N GLN A 236 -13.20 -3.09 16.22
CA GLN A 236 -12.51 -4.39 16.26
C GLN A 236 -11.89 -4.82 14.92
N PHE A 237 -12.40 -4.33 13.77
CA PHE A 237 -11.80 -4.61 12.46
C PHE A 237 -10.60 -3.73 12.15
N LEU A 238 -10.41 -2.64 12.91
CA LEU A 238 -9.27 -1.74 12.81
C LEU A 238 -8.17 -2.12 13.82
N GLU A 239 -8.37 -3.16 14.62
CA GLU A 239 -7.31 -3.75 15.43
C GLU A 239 -6.45 -4.69 14.58
N LEU A 240 -5.14 -4.66 14.83
CA LEU A 240 -4.19 -5.55 14.16
C LEU A 240 -4.13 -6.90 14.85
N LYS A 241 -3.94 -7.96 14.05
CA LYS A 241 -3.71 -9.30 14.56
C LYS A 241 -2.21 -9.52 14.75
N SER A 242 -1.78 -9.58 16.01
CA SER A 242 -0.39 -9.82 16.37
C SER A 242 0.00 -11.29 16.23
N ALA A 243 1.18 -11.52 15.66
CA ALA A 243 1.90 -12.78 15.68
C ALA A 243 3.26 -12.58 16.38
N PRO A 244 3.74 -13.58 17.15
CA PRO A 244 5.09 -13.54 17.71
C PRO A 244 6.12 -13.40 16.58
N ASP A 245 7.16 -12.61 16.81
CA ASP A 245 8.32 -12.57 15.92
C ASP A 245 9.07 -13.90 15.99
N THR A 246 9.02 -14.65 14.89
CA THR A 246 9.73 -15.91 14.71
C THR A 246 10.99 -15.76 13.86
N GLY A 247 11.24 -14.57 13.30
CA GLY A 247 12.28 -14.29 12.32
C GLY A 247 12.10 -15.02 10.98
N LYS A 248 10.90 -15.55 10.70
CA LYS A 248 10.61 -16.43 9.56
C LYS A 248 9.49 -15.91 8.66
N GLU A 249 8.94 -14.74 8.96
CA GLU A 249 7.78 -14.16 8.30
C GLU A 249 8.01 -13.95 6.80
N PHE A 250 9.26 -13.71 6.41
CA PHE A 250 9.69 -13.52 5.03
C PHE A 250 10.64 -14.62 4.53
N ILE A 251 10.89 -15.69 5.29
CA ILE A 251 11.93 -16.66 4.91
C ILE A 251 11.61 -17.36 3.59
N ASN A 252 10.33 -17.65 3.36
CA ASN A 252 9.84 -18.36 2.19
C ASN A 252 10.20 -17.64 0.89
N ILE A 253 10.07 -16.31 0.84
CA ILE A 253 10.39 -15.57 -0.40
C ILE A 253 11.88 -15.60 -0.76
N TYR A 254 12.77 -15.85 0.22
CA TYR A 254 14.21 -15.94 -0.01
C TYR A 254 14.71 -17.39 -0.22
N GLU A 255 14.08 -18.37 0.44
CA GLU A 255 14.55 -19.76 0.43
C GLU A 255 13.76 -20.67 -0.53
N GLU A 256 12.53 -20.32 -0.88
CA GLU A 256 11.76 -21.07 -1.87
C GLU A 256 12.22 -20.73 -3.29
N TYR A 257 12.18 -21.73 -4.16
CA TYR A 257 12.60 -21.62 -5.55
C TYR A 257 11.44 -21.95 -6.48
N ILE A 258 11.40 -21.25 -7.60
CA ILE A 258 10.50 -21.53 -8.71
C ILE A 258 11.30 -21.74 -9.99
N ASP A 259 10.73 -22.49 -10.92
CA ASP A 259 11.29 -22.68 -12.26
C ASP A 259 10.69 -21.64 -13.21
N ASP A 260 11.51 -20.66 -13.63
CA ASP A 260 11.14 -19.70 -14.65
C ASP A 260 11.48 -20.25 -16.05
N PRO A 261 10.53 -20.23 -17.02
CA PRO A 261 10.78 -20.77 -18.36
C PRO A 261 11.94 -20.12 -19.12
N GLN A 262 12.23 -18.84 -18.85
CA GLN A 262 13.24 -18.08 -19.59
C GLN A 262 14.60 -18.06 -18.89
N HIS A 263 14.58 -18.10 -17.55
CA HIS A 263 15.74 -17.82 -16.72
C HIS A 263 16.15 -19.00 -15.83
N GLY A 264 15.37 -20.09 -15.82
CA GLY A 264 15.61 -21.30 -15.05
C GLY A 264 15.22 -21.16 -13.58
N ARG A 265 15.80 -22.04 -12.74
CA ARG A 265 15.50 -22.09 -11.31
C ARG A 265 16.05 -20.88 -10.57
N MET A 266 15.20 -20.15 -9.88
CA MET A 266 15.57 -18.96 -9.08
C MET A 266 14.74 -18.85 -7.81
N SER A 267 15.16 -17.99 -6.88
CA SER A 267 14.39 -17.72 -5.67
C SER A 267 13.07 -17.01 -6.00
N VAL A 268 12.05 -17.16 -5.15
CA VAL A 268 10.77 -16.45 -5.32
C VAL A 268 11.00 -14.93 -5.41
N ILE A 269 11.83 -14.35 -4.54
CA ILE A 269 12.12 -12.92 -4.55
C ILE A 269 12.79 -12.44 -5.85
N ASP A 270 13.63 -13.27 -6.46
CA ASP A 270 14.27 -12.95 -7.74
C ASP A 270 13.25 -12.92 -8.87
N ALA A 271 12.40 -13.94 -8.96
CA ALA A 271 11.31 -13.98 -9.94
C ALA A 271 10.37 -12.78 -9.82
N GLU A 272 10.07 -12.40 -8.58
CA GLU A 272 9.26 -11.22 -8.26
C GLU A 272 9.90 -9.92 -8.75
N TYR A 273 11.21 -9.74 -8.61
CA TYR A 273 11.89 -8.56 -9.14
C TYR A 273 11.96 -8.55 -10.66
N ILE A 274 12.10 -9.71 -11.32
CA ILE A 274 12.02 -9.80 -12.78
C ILE A 274 10.64 -9.32 -13.26
N LYS A 275 9.56 -9.92 -12.74
CA LYS A 275 8.18 -9.58 -13.11
C LYS A 275 7.89 -8.08 -12.92
N ASN A 276 8.26 -7.52 -11.77
CA ASN A 276 8.04 -6.09 -11.52
C ASN A 276 8.92 -5.19 -12.40
N SER A 277 10.15 -5.61 -12.73
CA SER A 277 11.00 -4.86 -13.66
C SER A 277 10.40 -4.77 -15.06
N GLU A 278 9.68 -5.80 -15.50
CA GLU A 278 9.00 -5.81 -16.80
C GLU A 278 7.81 -4.85 -16.81
N TYR A 279 7.02 -4.81 -15.73
CA TYR A 279 5.94 -3.83 -15.59
C TYR A 279 6.45 -2.39 -15.60
N MET A 280 7.52 -2.10 -14.85
CA MET A 280 8.10 -0.75 -14.82
C MET A 280 8.58 -0.28 -16.21
N LYS A 281 9.08 -1.19 -17.04
CA LYS A 281 9.47 -0.87 -18.43
C LYS A 281 8.27 -0.59 -19.30
N ALA A 282 7.21 -1.39 -19.18
CA ALA A 282 5.99 -1.21 -19.98
C ALA A 282 5.33 0.16 -19.74
N GLU A 283 5.50 0.74 -18.55
CA GLU A 283 4.99 2.07 -18.20
C GLU A 283 5.87 3.23 -18.69
N THR A 284 7.14 2.97 -19.04
CA THR A 284 8.06 4.01 -19.53
C THR A 284 8.09 3.97 -21.05
N PRO A 285 7.36 4.83 -21.79
CA PRO A 285 7.47 4.86 -23.24
C PRO A 285 8.92 5.16 -23.62
N THR A 286 9.50 4.31 -24.46
CA THR A 286 10.80 4.56 -25.11
C THR A 286 10.77 5.95 -25.74
N SER A 287 11.62 6.83 -25.24
CA SER A 287 11.80 8.20 -25.72
C SER A 287 12.43 8.25 -27.09
#